data_AF-A0A078LWD6-F1
#
_entry.id   AF-A0A078LWD6-F1
#
_cell.length_a   1.000
_cell.length_b   1.000
_cell.length_c   1.000
_cell.angle_alpha   90.00
_cell.angle_beta   90.00
_cell.angle_gamma   90.00
#
_symmetry.space_group_name_H-M   'P 1'
#
loop_
_entity.id
_entity.type
_entity.pdbx_description
1 polymer ?
#
loop_
_entity_poly.entity_id
_entity_poly.type
_entity_poly.pdbx_seq_one_letter_code
_entity_poly.pdbx_strand_id
1 'polypeptide(L)'
;MSARLQVPALHHHPRQAIAQLETAIAELGRPVLVGSSLGGYYATHLAERHGLKALLINPAVTPHRRFDGYLGPQTNLYTGEVWELTQDHIAALAELEVAPPQDAERYQVWLQTGDETLDYRDAVEFYRGCALRIQAGGDHGFQGFAERIPALLAFAGFAPAEFIEVDFSDL
;
A
#
# COMPACT_ATOMS: atom_id res chain seq x y z
N MET A 1 6.16 -18.21 18.70
CA MET A 1 6.10 -16.76 18.45
C MET A 1 5.15 -16.57 17.28
N SER A 2 3.97 -15.98 17.50
CA SER A 2 3.11 -15.59 16.38
C SER A 2 3.89 -14.63 15.49
N ALA A 3 3.81 -14.82 14.17
CA ALA A 3 4.50 -13.95 13.23
C ALA A 3 4.06 -12.50 13.47
N ARG A 4 5.00 -11.59 13.74
CA ARG A 4 4.75 -10.14 13.91
C ARG A 4 4.56 -9.42 12.56
N LEU A 5 4.69 -10.16 11.45
CA LEU A 5 4.61 -9.69 10.08
C LEU A 5 3.92 -10.76 9.23
N GLN A 6 3.01 -10.35 8.36
CA GLN A 6 2.46 -11.19 7.30
C GLN A 6 2.58 -10.46 5.96
N VAL A 7 3.02 -11.17 4.92
CA VAL A 7 3.10 -10.69 3.53
C VAL A 7 2.33 -11.68 2.66
N PRO A 8 0.98 -11.64 2.68
CA PRO A 8 0.16 -12.61 1.96
C PRO A 8 0.30 -12.41 0.45
N ALA A 9 0.40 -13.52 -0.29
CA ALA A 9 0.23 -13.51 -1.73
C ALA A 9 -1.25 -13.26 -2.08
N LEU A 10 -1.58 -12.00 -2.37
CA LEU A 10 -2.95 -11.60 -2.64
C LEU A 10 -3.45 -12.13 -3.97
N HIS A 11 -4.71 -12.55 -4.00
CA HIS A 11 -5.39 -12.91 -5.23
C HIS A 11 -5.56 -11.67 -6.14
N HIS A 12 -5.53 -11.85 -7.46
CA HIS A 12 -5.68 -10.76 -8.43
C HIS A 12 -7.06 -10.06 -8.33
N HIS A 13 -8.09 -10.79 -7.92
CA HIS A 13 -9.43 -10.27 -7.74
C HIS A 13 -9.58 -9.48 -6.42
N PRO A 14 -9.98 -8.18 -6.45
CA PRO A 14 -10.01 -7.32 -5.26
C PRO A 14 -10.85 -7.84 -4.10
N ARG A 15 -12.06 -8.38 -4.36
CA ARG A 15 -12.90 -8.94 -3.27
C ARG A 15 -12.23 -10.11 -2.54
N GLN A 16 -11.48 -10.95 -3.25
CA GLN A 16 -10.75 -12.06 -2.65
C GLN A 16 -9.49 -11.57 -1.92
N ALA A 17 -8.76 -10.62 -2.50
CA ALA A 17 -7.64 -9.96 -1.83
C ALA A 17 -8.06 -9.32 -0.50
N ILE A 18 -9.19 -8.60 -0.48
CA ILE A 18 -9.74 -8.00 0.74
C ILE A 18 -10.13 -9.07 1.75
N ALA A 19 -10.77 -10.17 1.35
CA ALA A 19 -11.07 -11.28 2.28
C ALA A 19 -9.80 -11.91 2.88
N GLN A 20 -8.72 -12.05 2.10
CA GLN A 20 -7.42 -12.51 2.59
C GLN A 20 -6.82 -11.53 3.61
N LEU A 21 -6.88 -10.23 3.32
CA LEU A 21 -6.37 -9.18 4.20
C LEU A 21 -7.18 -9.05 5.50
N GLU A 22 -8.51 -9.16 5.43
CA GLU A 22 -9.39 -9.20 6.61
C GLU A 22 -9.02 -10.38 7.53
N THR A 23 -8.73 -11.54 6.95
CA THR A 23 -8.26 -12.71 7.71
C THR A 23 -6.91 -12.44 8.39
N ALA A 24 -5.94 -11.89 7.66
CA ALA A 24 -4.64 -11.51 8.20
C ALA A 24 -4.75 -10.48 9.34
N ILE A 25 -5.62 -9.47 9.18
CA ILE A 25 -5.89 -8.46 10.21
C ILE A 25 -6.48 -9.11 11.45
N ALA A 26 -7.45 -10.03 11.30
CA ALA A 26 -8.05 -10.73 12.43
C ALA A 26 -7.04 -11.56 13.22
N GLU A 27 -6.10 -12.23 12.54
CA GLU A 27 -5.03 -13.00 13.17
C GLU A 27 -3.99 -12.12 13.90
N LEU A 28 -3.66 -10.95 13.33
CA LEU A 28 -2.69 -10.00 13.89
C LEU A 28 -3.32 -9.03 14.93
N GLY A 29 -4.64 -8.93 14.98
CA GLY A 29 -5.40 -8.08 15.88
C GLY A 29 -5.43 -6.60 15.47
N ARG A 30 -4.33 -5.88 15.66
CA ARG A 30 -4.22 -4.44 15.31
C ARG A 30 -2.89 -4.12 14.61
N PRO A 31 -2.63 -4.71 13.43
CA PRO A 31 -1.39 -4.46 12.71
C PRO A 31 -1.30 -3.03 12.17
N VAL A 32 -0.07 -2.61 11.85
CA VAL A 32 0.14 -1.49 10.92
C VAL A 32 0.12 -2.04 9.51
N LEU A 33 -0.72 -1.46 8.66
CA LEU A 33 -0.83 -1.84 7.26
C LEU A 33 0.29 -1.16 6.46
N VAL A 34 1.02 -1.91 5.65
CA VAL A 34 2.01 -1.37 4.71
C VAL A 34 1.57 -1.76 3.31
N GLY A 35 1.37 -0.78 2.44
CA GLY A 35 0.86 -1.01 1.09
C GLY A 35 1.52 -0.11 0.07
N SER A 36 2.02 -0.70 -1.03
CA SER A 36 2.53 0.02 -2.18
C SER A 36 1.57 -0.06 -3.37
N SER A 37 1.57 0.95 -4.24
CA SER A 37 0.75 0.95 -5.47
C SER A 37 -0.72 0.57 -5.18
N LEU A 38 -1.27 -0.47 -5.83
CA LEU A 38 -2.63 -0.98 -5.55
C LEU A 38 -2.80 -1.49 -4.10
N GLY A 39 -1.76 -2.06 -3.50
CA GLY A 39 -1.78 -2.44 -2.08
C GLY A 39 -1.98 -1.24 -1.15
N GLY A 40 -1.52 -0.05 -1.56
CA GLY A 40 -1.79 1.20 -0.84
C GLY A 40 -3.27 1.58 -0.83
N TYR A 41 -3.99 1.29 -1.92
CA TYR A 41 -5.44 1.48 -1.99
C TYR A 41 -6.19 0.52 -1.05
N TYR A 42 -5.79 -0.76 -1.02
CA TYR A 42 -6.34 -1.74 -0.07
C TYR A 42 -6.04 -1.39 1.39
N ALA A 43 -4.80 -0.98 1.67
CA ALA A 43 -4.39 -0.55 3.00
C ALA A 43 -5.22 0.64 3.49
N THR A 44 -5.52 1.60 2.61
CA THR A 44 -6.34 2.77 2.94
C THR A 44 -7.79 2.37 3.26
N HIS A 45 -8.40 1.53 2.42
CA HIS A 45 -9.75 1.00 2.68
C HIS A 45 -9.84 0.31 4.05
N LEU A 46 -8.89 -0.59 4.33
CA LEU A 46 -8.87 -1.37 5.56
C LEU A 46 -8.52 -0.53 6.80
N ALA A 47 -7.62 0.45 6.66
CA ALA A 47 -7.27 1.35 7.75
C ALA A 47 -8.44 2.25 8.16
N GLU A 48 -9.23 2.74 7.21
CA GLU A 48 -10.47 3.46 7.50
C GLU A 48 -11.53 2.56 8.13
N ARG A 49 -11.70 1.35 7.61
CA ARG A 49 -12.70 0.40 8.12
C ARG A 49 -12.42 -0.04 9.56
N HIS A 50 -11.15 -0.28 9.91
CA HIS A 50 -10.75 -0.89 11.18
C HIS A 50 -10.10 0.09 12.18
N GLY A 51 -9.95 1.36 11.80
CA GLY A 51 -9.26 2.34 12.63
C GLY A 51 -7.79 1.98 12.86
N LEU A 52 -7.11 1.46 11.82
CA LEU A 52 -5.70 1.04 11.89
C LEU A 52 -4.76 2.14 11.37
N LYS A 53 -3.46 1.96 11.62
CA LYS A 53 -2.41 2.78 11.00
C LYS A 53 -2.07 2.22 9.63
N ALA A 54 -1.70 3.10 8.70
CA ALA A 54 -1.23 2.74 7.36
C ALA A 54 0.02 3.52 6.96
N LEU A 55 1.01 2.79 6.44
CA LEU A 55 2.15 3.35 5.72
C LEU A 55 1.98 3.03 4.23
N LEU A 56 1.89 4.07 3.41
CA LEU A 56 1.56 3.98 2.00
C LEU A 56 2.77 4.38 1.15
N ILE A 57 3.13 3.60 0.15
CA ILE A 57 4.31 3.83 -0.69
C ILE A 57 3.85 3.96 -2.15
N ASN A 58 4.04 5.13 -2.75
CA ASN A 58 3.54 5.42 -4.11
C ASN A 58 2.11 4.86 -4.33
N PRO A 59 1.13 5.15 -3.45
CA PRO A 59 -0.16 4.48 -3.48
C PRO A 59 -0.98 4.90 -4.69
N ALA A 60 -1.69 3.94 -5.27
CA ALA A 60 -2.75 4.24 -6.23
C ALA A 60 -3.89 4.97 -5.53
N VAL A 61 -4.36 6.05 -6.15
CA VAL A 61 -5.52 6.83 -5.71
C VAL A 61 -6.65 6.62 -6.69
N THR A 62 -7.80 6.13 -6.23
CA THR A 62 -8.99 5.87 -7.05
C THR A 62 -8.69 5.07 -8.34
N PRO A 63 -8.00 3.91 -8.24
CA PRO A 63 -7.57 3.15 -9.42
C PRO A 63 -8.74 2.83 -10.35
N HIS A 64 -9.93 2.53 -9.80
CA HIS A 64 -11.16 2.22 -10.53
C HIS A 64 -11.61 3.31 -11.54
N ARG A 65 -11.15 4.56 -11.38
CA ARG A 65 -11.52 5.70 -12.27
C ARG A 65 -10.59 5.87 -13.47
N ARG A 66 -9.47 5.14 -13.52
CA ARG A 66 -8.43 5.29 -14.55
C ARG A 66 -8.33 4.09 -15.49
N PHE A 67 -9.33 3.22 -15.52
CA PHE A 67 -9.27 1.94 -16.24
C PHE A 67 -9.66 1.99 -17.72
N ASP A 68 -9.85 3.18 -18.30
CA ASP A 68 -10.13 3.31 -19.73
C ASP A 68 -8.96 2.72 -20.54
N GLY A 69 -9.15 1.51 -21.08
CA GLY A 69 -8.22 0.85 -22.00
C GLY A 69 -7.41 -0.34 -21.47
N TYR A 70 -7.57 -0.76 -20.21
CA TYR A 70 -6.76 -1.84 -19.61
C TYR A 70 -7.47 -3.21 -19.50
N LEU A 71 -8.73 -3.31 -19.90
CA LEU A 71 -9.46 -4.59 -19.90
C LEU A 71 -8.75 -5.63 -20.78
N GLY A 72 -8.83 -6.89 -20.36
CA GLY A 72 -8.20 -8.01 -21.06
C GLY A 72 -7.03 -8.62 -20.28
N PRO A 73 -6.13 -9.33 -20.96
CA PRO A 73 -5.12 -10.15 -20.30
C PRO A 73 -4.10 -9.31 -19.54
N GLN A 74 -3.88 -9.68 -18.29
CA GLN A 74 -2.87 -9.16 -17.38
C GLN A 74 -1.89 -10.27 -17.04
N THR A 75 -0.63 -9.92 -16.74
CA THR A 75 0.38 -10.88 -16.32
C THR A 75 0.95 -10.46 -14.97
N ASN A 76 0.89 -11.36 -14.00
CA ASN A 76 1.59 -11.17 -12.75
C ASN A 76 3.10 -11.30 -13.01
N LEU A 77 3.85 -10.22 -12.79
CA LEU A 77 5.29 -10.16 -13.10
C LEU A 77 6.14 -11.09 -12.23
N TYR A 78 5.64 -11.52 -11.07
CA TYR A 78 6.36 -12.38 -10.13
C TYR A 78 6.07 -13.86 -10.35
N THR A 79 4.82 -14.22 -10.66
CA THR A 79 4.41 -15.63 -10.83
C THR A 79 4.33 -16.04 -12.30
N GLY A 80 4.29 -15.09 -13.22
CA GLY A 80 4.01 -15.31 -14.64
C GLY A 80 2.55 -15.70 -14.93
N GLU A 81 1.68 -15.71 -13.91
CA GLU A 81 0.26 -16.06 -14.07
C GLU A 81 -0.44 -15.03 -14.95
N VAL A 82 -1.12 -15.51 -15.99
CA VAL A 82 -1.97 -14.69 -16.85
C VAL A 82 -3.42 -14.80 -16.38
N TRP A 83 -4.05 -13.65 -16.16
CA TRP A 83 -5.45 -13.55 -15.75
C TRP A 83 -6.15 -12.45 -16.54
N GLU A 84 -7.48 -12.43 -16.53
CA GLU A 84 -8.26 -11.47 -17.30
C GLU A 84 -8.80 -10.36 -16.39
N LEU A 85 -8.42 -9.11 -16.69
CA LEU A 85 -9.01 -7.94 -16.05
C LEU A 85 -10.37 -7.67 -16.69
N THR A 86 -11.42 -7.86 -15.89
CA THR A 86 -12.82 -7.70 -16.31
C THR A 86 -13.47 -6.49 -15.65
N GLN A 87 -14.65 -6.11 -16.14
CA GLN A 87 -15.48 -5.07 -15.52
C GLN A 87 -15.82 -5.39 -14.05
N ASP A 88 -15.93 -6.66 -13.67
CA ASP A 88 -16.20 -7.05 -12.28
C ASP A 88 -15.03 -6.69 -11.35
N HIS A 89 -13.79 -6.76 -11.83
CA HIS A 89 -12.63 -6.28 -11.07
C HIS A 89 -12.69 -4.78 -10.83
N ILE A 90 -13.13 -4.01 -11.84
CA ILE A 90 -13.27 -2.56 -11.72
C ILE A 90 -14.38 -2.20 -10.73
N ALA A 91 -15.52 -2.88 -10.82
CA ALA A 91 -16.61 -2.74 -9.86
C ALA A 91 -16.16 -3.08 -8.44
N ALA A 92 -15.42 -4.18 -8.28
CA ALA A 92 -14.85 -4.58 -7.00
C ALA A 92 -13.87 -3.54 -6.43
N LEU A 93 -13.08 -2.85 -7.27
CA LEU A 93 -12.22 -1.75 -6.80
C LEU A 93 -13.03 -0.51 -6.41
N ALA A 94 -14.11 -0.22 -7.12
CA ALA A 94 -14.99 0.92 -6.80
C ALA A 94 -15.70 0.74 -5.45
N GLU A 95 -16.06 -0.49 -5.08
CA GLU A 95 -16.63 -0.84 -3.77
C GLU A 95 -15.71 -0.46 -2.58
N LEU A 96 -14.41 -0.33 -2.83
CA LEU A 96 -13.41 -0.05 -1.79
C LEU A 96 -13.15 1.45 -1.60
N GLU A 97 -13.76 2.32 -2.42
CA GLU A 97 -13.50 3.75 -2.36
C GLU A 97 -13.85 4.33 -0.98
N VAL A 98 -12.93 5.14 -0.44
CA VAL A 98 -13.13 5.88 0.81
C VAL A 98 -12.82 7.36 0.58
N ALA A 99 -13.36 8.21 1.46
CA ALA A 99 -13.04 9.63 1.46
C ALA A 99 -11.55 9.85 1.78
N PRO A 100 -10.95 10.97 1.30
CA PRO A 100 -9.61 11.42 1.69
C PRO A 100 -9.36 11.38 3.21
N PRO A 101 -8.42 10.54 3.71
CA PRO A 101 -8.10 10.49 5.13
C PRO A 101 -7.58 11.84 5.65
N GLN A 102 -7.88 12.15 6.92
CA GLN A 102 -7.56 13.44 7.55
C GLN A 102 -6.71 13.28 8.83
N ASP A 103 -6.01 12.15 8.96
CA ASP A 103 -5.32 11.77 10.18
C ASP A 103 -3.82 11.55 9.93
N ALA A 104 -3.01 12.53 10.31
CA ALA A 104 -1.56 12.50 10.16
C ALA A 104 -0.84 11.58 11.16
N GLU A 105 -1.51 11.11 12.21
CA GLU A 105 -0.94 10.15 13.17
C GLU A 105 -1.16 8.70 12.72
N ARG A 106 -2.29 8.42 12.06
CA ARG A 106 -2.59 7.10 11.50
C ARG A 106 -1.98 6.86 10.12
N TYR A 107 -1.75 7.90 9.33
CA TYR A 107 -1.26 7.76 7.96
C TYR A 107 0.10 8.39 7.76
N GLN A 108 1.01 7.59 7.22
CA GLN A 108 2.26 8.07 6.65
C GLN A 108 2.32 7.69 5.16
N VAL A 109 2.57 8.67 4.29
CA VAL A 109 2.57 8.46 2.83
C VAL A 109 3.93 8.84 2.28
N TRP A 110 4.60 7.88 1.67
CA TRP A 110 5.90 8.04 1.04
C TRP A 110 5.71 8.09 -0.46
N LEU A 111 6.20 9.16 -1.07
CA LEU A 111 6.05 9.45 -2.49
C LEU A 111 7.41 9.75 -3.10
N GLN A 112 7.62 9.24 -4.30
CA GLN A 112 8.73 9.63 -5.17
C GLN A 112 8.20 10.36 -6.40
N THR A 113 8.70 11.56 -6.64
CA THR A 113 8.21 12.42 -7.75
C THR A 113 8.53 11.86 -9.13
N GLY A 114 9.47 10.91 -9.21
CA GLY A 114 9.88 10.22 -10.44
C GLY A 114 9.02 9.01 -10.78
N ASP A 115 7.97 8.70 -10.01
CA ASP A 115 7.02 7.64 -10.35
C ASP A 115 6.42 7.86 -11.74
N GLU A 116 6.79 6.95 -12.64
CA GLU A 116 6.41 6.94 -14.04
C GLU A 116 5.05 6.27 -14.31
N THR A 117 4.50 5.60 -13.30
CA THR A 117 3.24 4.85 -13.38
C THR A 117 2.08 5.67 -12.83
N LEU A 118 2.30 6.37 -11.72
CA LEU A 118 1.28 7.18 -11.03
C LEU A 118 1.76 8.62 -10.88
N ASP A 119 0.92 9.59 -11.24
CA ASP A 119 1.22 10.99 -10.92
C ASP A 119 1.13 11.19 -9.40
N TYR A 120 2.27 11.39 -8.75
CA TYR A 120 2.37 11.55 -7.30
C TYR A 120 1.47 12.68 -6.76
N ARG A 121 1.11 13.67 -7.59
CA ARG A 121 0.27 14.81 -7.20
C ARG A 121 -1.14 14.38 -6.81
N ASP A 122 -1.64 13.29 -7.39
CA ASP A 122 -2.94 12.72 -7.01
C ASP A 122 -2.93 12.23 -5.56
N ALA A 123 -1.84 11.55 -5.17
CA ALA A 123 -1.63 11.13 -3.78
C ALA A 123 -1.40 12.33 -2.85
N VAL A 124 -0.69 13.37 -3.29
CA VAL A 124 -0.54 14.59 -2.49
C VAL A 124 -1.90 15.24 -2.20
N GLU A 125 -2.77 15.37 -3.21
CA GLU A 125 -4.10 15.98 -3.03
C GLU A 125 -5.03 15.09 -2.18
N PHE A 126 -5.04 13.79 -2.43
CA PHE A 126 -5.90 12.84 -1.73
C PHE A 126 -5.49 12.65 -0.27
N TYR A 127 -4.20 12.62 0.04
CA TYR A 127 -3.68 12.44 1.40
C TYR A 127 -3.21 13.76 2.03
N ARG A 128 -3.74 14.91 1.60
CA ARG A 128 -3.35 16.25 2.09
C ARG A 128 -3.49 16.45 3.61
N GLY A 129 -4.36 15.67 4.27
CA GLY A 129 -4.55 15.68 5.72
C GLY A 129 -3.64 14.72 6.49
N CYS A 130 -2.74 14.03 5.80
CA CYS A 130 -1.87 12.99 6.36
C CYS A 130 -0.39 13.41 6.41
N ALA A 131 0.47 12.58 7.00
CA ALA A 131 1.91 12.83 7.02
C ALA A 131 2.56 12.45 5.69
N LEU A 132 2.69 13.41 4.77
CA LEU A 132 3.36 13.24 3.47
C LEU A 132 4.89 13.33 3.58
N ARG A 133 5.59 12.38 2.97
CA ARG A 133 7.05 12.36 2.80
C ARG A 133 7.36 12.23 1.31
N ILE A 134 7.72 13.35 0.69
CA ILE A 134 7.95 13.44 -0.75
C ILE A 134 9.44 13.52 -1.01
N GLN A 135 9.94 12.61 -1.84
CA GLN A 135 11.34 12.56 -2.27
C GLN A 135 11.42 12.90 -3.77
N ALA A 136 12.38 13.77 -4.12
CA ALA A 136 12.64 14.12 -5.51
C ALA A 136 13.28 12.94 -6.26
N GLY A 137 12.93 12.76 -7.54
CA GLY A 137 13.36 11.63 -8.36
C GLY A 137 12.74 10.30 -7.90
N GLY A 138 13.47 9.20 -8.08
CA GLY A 138 12.99 7.85 -7.79
C GLY A 138 12.21 7.22 -8.94
N ASP A 139 11.38 6.22 -8.63
CA ASP A 139 10.50 5.52 -9.57
C ASP A 139 9.30 4.91 -8.84
N HIS A 140 8.43 4.20 -9.57
CA HIS A 140 7.27 3.54 -9.00
C HIS A 140 7.63 2.48 -7.93
N GLY A 141 8.77 1.80 -8.10
CA GLY A 141 9.29 0.77 -7.21
C GLY A 141 9.84 1.30 -5.88
N PHE A 142 9.93 2.62 -5.72
CA PHE A 142 10.45 3.32 -4.54
C PHE A 142 11.93 3.04 -4.29
N GLN A 143 12.79 3.79 -4.98
CA GLN A 143 14.25 3.74 -4.83
C GLN A 143 14.70 4.05 -3.40
N GLY A 144 15.62 3.23 -2.88
CA GLY A 144 16.16 3.41 -1.52
C GLY A 144 15.16 3.03 -0.42
N PHE A 145 14.31 2.03 -0.66
CA PHE A 145 13.36 1.52 0.34
C PHE A 145 14.06 0.95 1.57
N ALA A 146 15.15 0.20 1.38
CA ALA A 146 15.95 -0.43 2.44
C ALA A 146 16.35 0.59 3.53
N GLU A 147 16.86 1.74 3.11
CA GLU A 147 17.29 2.82 4.00
C GLU A 147 16.14 3.48 4.77
N ARG A 148 14.89 3.23 4.35
CA ARG A 148 13.68 3.72 5.02
C ARG A 148 13.08 2.72 6.00
N ILE A 149 13.49 1.46 5.99
CA ILE A 149 12.96 0.44 6.91
C ILE A 149 13.02 0.88 8.39
N PRO A 150 14.11 1.50 8.90
CA PRO A 150 14.12 2.02 10.27
C PRO A 150 12.98 3.00 10.58
N ALA A 151 12.61 3.86 9.62
CA ALA A 151 11.50 4.80 9.79
C ALA A 151 10.14 4.09 9.77
N LEU A 152 9.97 3.06 8.93
CA LEU A 152 8.78 2.20 8.92
C LEU A 152 8.61 1.50 10.26
N LEU A 153 9.68 0.87 10.79
CA LEU A 153 9.64 0.16 12.07
C LEU A 153 9.32 1.09 13.23
N ALA A 154 9.91 2.29 13.25
CA ALA A 154 9.58 3.32 14.23
C ALA A 154 8.09 3.72 14.15
N PHE A 155 7.55 3.91 12.94
CA PHE A 155 6.12 4.21 12.75
C PHE A 155 5.22 3.06 13.22
N ALA A 156 5.65 1.81 13.00
CA ALA A 156 4.98 0.60 13.47
C ALA A 156 5.08 0.40 15.00
N GLY A 157 5.85 1.23 15.70
CA GLY A 157 5.94 1.23 17.16
C GLY A 157 7.03 0.33 17.75
N PHE A 158 7.96 -0.16 16.92
CA PHE A 158 9.14 -0.87 17.41
C PHE A 158 10.13 0.12 18.05
N ALA A 159 10.77 -0.28 19.14
CA ALA A 159 11.77 0.56 19.80
C ALA A 159 13.03 0.62 18.92
N PRO A 160 13.66 1.80 18.72
CA PRO A 160 14.87 1.92 17.89
C PRO A 160 15.98 0.95 18.27
N ALA A 161 16.14 0.66 19.57
CA ALA A 161 17.12 -0.31 20.08
C ALA A 161 16.95 -1.73 19.50
N GLU A 162 15.78 -2.07 18.94
CA GLU A 162 15.52 -3.37 18.30
C GLU A 162 16.14 -3.48 16.89
N PHE A 163 16.47 -2.37 16.23
CA PHE A 163 16.92 -2.38 14.83
C PHE A 163 18.04 -1.38 14.48
N ILE A 164 18.57 -0.63 15.46
CA ILE A 164 19.58 0.42 15.21
C ILE A 164 20.93 -0.12 14.71
N GLU A 165 21.26 -1.37 15.05
CA GLU A 165 22.49 -2.05 14.61
C GLU A 165 22.26 -2.91 13.36
N VAL A 166 21.05 -2.95 12.81
CA VAL A 166 20.73 -3.75 11.63
C VAL A 166 21.02 -2.92 10.39
N ASP A 167 21.93 -3.41 9.56
CA ASP A 167 22.11 -2.87 8.22
C ASP A 167 21.06 -3.48 7.29
N PHE A 168 20.22 -2.61 6.71
CA PHE A 168 19.16 -3.00 5.79
C PHE A 168 19.58 -2.84 4.32
N SER A 169 20.75 -2.27 4.02
CA SER A 169 21.14 -1.96 2.63
C SER A 169 21.39 -3.20 1.75
N ASP A 170 21.53 -4.37 2.36
CA ASP A 170 21.77 -5.65 1.67
C ASP A 170 20.47 -6.42 1.33
N LEU A 171 19.28 -5.82 1.55
CA LEU A 171 17.97 -6.41 1.25
C LEU A 171 17.48 -6.18 -0.18
#